data_AF-A0ABD5BVZ4-F1
#
_entry.id   AF-A0ABD5BVZ4-F1
#
_cell.length_a   1.000
_cell.length_b   1.000
_cell.length_c   1.000
_cell.angle_alpha   90.00
_cell.angle_beta   90.00
_cell.angle_gamma   90.00
#
_symmetry.space_group_name_H-M   'P 1'
#
loop_
_entity.id
_entity.type
_entity.pdbx_description
1 polymer ?
#
loop_
_entity_poly.entity_id
_entity_poly.type
_entity_poly.pdbx_seq_one_letter_code
_entity_poly.pdbx_strand_id
1 'polypeptide(L)'
;MSWLQRLRIDKFLLVLILVVIVASLFPCEGIWKTFFEHLTTAAIALLFFMHGAKLSREAIVAGMSHWKLHLLVFLSTFALFPLLGLAMNLLVPGIMTPTVYLGFLYLCALPATVQSAIAFT
;
A
#
# COMPACT_ATOMS: atom_id res chain seq x y z
N MET A 1 13.05 -32.60 -1.46
CA MET A 1 12.62 -31.42 -2.24
C MET A 1 11.10 -31.42 -2.31
N SER A 2 10.34 -30.47 -1.77
CA SER A 2 10.56 -29.49 -0.72
C SER A 2 9.15 -29.18 -0.20
N TRP A 3 8.90 -29.38 1.09
CA TRP A 3 7.60 -29.13 1.75
C TRP A 3 7.07 -27.70 1.49
N LEU A 4 7.98 -26.78 1.13
CA LEU A 4 7.69 -25.42 0.66
C LEU A 4 6.91 -25.34 -0.67
N GLN A 5 6.81 -26.38 -1.50
CA GLN A 5 6.03 -26.31 -2.74
C GLN A 5 4.52 -26.49 -2.52
N ARG A 6 4.10 -26.99 -1.34
CA ARG A 6 2.67 -27.09 -0.97
C ARG A 6 2.11 -25.78 -0.42
N LEU A 7 2.95 -24.95 0.17
CA LEU A 7 2.63 -23.57 0.49
C LEU A 7 2.97 -22.76 -0.76
N ARG A 8 2.01 -22.12 -1.43
CA ARG A 8 2.29 -21.24 -2.57
C ARG A 8 2.98 -19.95 -2.11
N ILE A 9 4.17 -20.08 -1.52
CA ILE A 9 4.92 -18.94 -0.98
C ILE A 9 5.46 -18.14 -2.15
N ASP A 10 4.94 -16.92 -2.29
CA ASP A 10 5.39 -15.97 -3.28
C ASP A 10 6.83 -15.53 -2.98
N LYS A 11 7.72 -15.69 -3.98
CA LYS A 11 9.12 -15.27 -3.88
C LYS A 11 9.22 -13.76 -3.61
N PHE A 12 8.31 -12.96 -4.15
CA PHE A 12 8.26 -11.52 -3.89
C PHE A 12 8.01 -11.24 -2.40
N LEU A 13 7.05 -11.94 -1.79
CA LEU A 13 6.74 -11.80 -0.36
C LEU A 13 7.93 -12.21 0.52
N LEU A 14 8.63 -13.29 0.16
CA LEU A 14 9.85 -13.70 0.87
C LEU A 14 10.94 -12.64 0.81
N VAL A 15 11.19 -12.08 -0.38
CA VAL A 15 12.18 -11.02 -0.56
C VAL A 15 11.76 -9.76 0.21
N LEU A 16 10.48 -9.39 0.19
CA LEU A 16 9.96 -8.25 0.94
C LEU A 16 10.22 -8.39 2.44
N ILE A 17 9.86 -9.54 3.02
CA ILE A 17 10.10 -9.82 4.44
C ILE A 17 11.59 -9.76 4.75
N LEU A 18 12.43 -10.38 3.90
CA LEU A 18 13.88 -10.35 4.08
C LEU A 18 14.43 -8.92 4.09
N VAL A 19 14.00 -8.08 3.13
CA VAL A 19 14.41 -6.67 3.04
C VAL A 19 13.98 -5.89 4.28
N VAL A 20 12.74 -6.09 4.77
CA VAL A 20 12.25 -5.43 6.00
C VAL A 20 13.09 -5.84 7.21
N ILE A 21 13.42 -7.12 7.35
CA ILE A 21 14.28 -7.61 8.44
C ILE A 21 15.67 -6.98 8.35
N VAL A 22 16.28 -7.00 7.17
CA VAL A 22 17.62 -6.42 6.95
C VAL A 22 17.62 -4.92 7.25
N ALA A 23 16.63 -4.17 6.76
CA ALA A 23 16.52 -2.73 7.01
C ALA A 23 16.25 -2.40 8.48
N SER A 24 15.59 -3.31 9.22
CA SER A 24 15.33 -3.16 10.66
C SER A 24 16.59 -3.39 11.50
N LEU A 25 17.48 -4.30 11.09
CA LEU A 25 18.74 -4.60 11.77
C LEU A 25 19.89 -3.67 11.35
N PHE A 26 19.87 -3.21 10.09
CA PHE A 26 20.89 -2.36 9.48
C PHE A 26 20.22 -1.13 8.85
N PRO A 27 19.72 -0.19 9.67
CA PRO A 27 19.05 0.99 9.15
C PRO A 27 20.02 1.91 8.40
N CYS A 28 19.54 2.50 7.31
CA CYS A 28 20.30 3.50 6.57
C CYS A 28 20.28 4.84 7.33
N GLU A 29 21.46 5.30 7.74
CA GLU A 29 21.63 6.53 8.54
C GLU A 29 22.49 7.59 7.83
N GLY A 30 22.45 8.81 8.35
CA GLY A 30 23.27 9.92 7.86
C GLY A 30 22.95 10.34 6.41
N ILE A 31 23.98 10.70 5.65
CA ILE A 31 23.85 11.25 4.30
C ILE A 31 23.19 10.26 3.31
N TRP A 32 23.39 8.97 3.53
CA TRP A 32 22.81 7.92 2.71
C TRP A 32 21.29 7.89 2.83
N LYS A 33 20.74 8.21 4.02
CA LYS A 33 19.29 8.30 4.23
C LYS A 33 18.66 9.31 3.27
N THR A 34 19.23 10.51 3.17
CA THR A 34 18.72 11.58 2.29
C THR A 34 18.81 11.19 0.82
N PHE A 35 19.91 10.53 0.42
CA PHE A 35 20.03 10.01 -0.95
C PHE A 35 18.94 8.96 -1.25
N PHE A 36 18.73 8.00 -0.35
CA PHE A 36 17.70 6.97 -0.52
C PHE A 36 16.28 7.52 -0.46
N GLU A 37 16.04 8.60 0.27
CA GLU A 37 14.74 9.30 0.29
C GLU A 37 14.40 9.90 -1.09
N HIS A 38 15.35 10.59 -1.72
CA HIS A 38 15.19 11.10 -3.08
C HIS A 38 15.07 9.97 -4.10
N LEU A 39 15.88 8.92 -3.97
CA LEU A 39 15.81 7.75 -4.85
C LEU A 39 14.46 7.04 -4.75
N THR A 40 13.95 6.85 -3.53
CA THR A 40 12.63 6.24 -3.28
C THR A 40 11.52 7.09 -3.88
N THR A 41 11.60 8.42 -3.71
CA THR A 41 10.64 9.36 -4.31
C THR A 41 10.65 9.24 -5.84
N ALA A 42 11.82 9.22 -6.46
CA ALA A 42 11.96 9.05 -7.91
C ALA A 42 11.45 7.68 -8.39
N ALA A 43 11.73 6.61 -7.64
CA ALA A 43 11.25 5.26 -7.95
C ALA A 43 9.72 5.16 -7.86
N ILE A 44 9.11 5.74 -6.82
CA ILE A 44 7.64 5.80 -6.67
C ILE A 44 7.03 6.62 -7.81
N ALA A 45 7.62 7.78 -8.15
CA ALA A 45 7.15 8.59 -9.26
C ALA A 45 7.22 7.83 -10.60
N LEU A 46 8.31 7.12 -10.87
CA LEU A 46 8.46 6.28 -12.06
C LEU A 46 7.46 5.12 -12.06
N LEU A 47 7.25 4.48 -10.91
CA LEU A 47 6.26 3.40 -10.78
C LEU A 47 4.87 3.91 -11.15
N PHE A 48 4.42 5.03 -10.57
CA PHE A 48 3.13 5.62 -10.91
C PHE A 48 3.05 6.10 -12.35
N PHE A 49 4.13 6.66 -12.89
CA PHE A 49 4.21 7.05 -14.31
C PHE A 49 4.04 5.85 -15.24
N MET A 50 4.76 4.74 -14.98
CA MET A 50 4.66 3.53 -15.79
C MET A 50 3.30 2.85 -15.69
N HIS A 51 2.66 2.89 -14.52
CA HIS A 51 1.28 2.40 -14.37
C HIS A 51 0.28 3.29 -15.09
N GLY A 52 0.43 4.62 -15.01
CA GLY A 52 -0.41 5.58 -15.73
C GLY A 52 -0.24 5.49 -17.26
N ALA A 53 1.00 5.34 -17.73
CA ALA A 53 1.32 5.21 -19.16
C ALA A 53 0.75 3.93 -19.79
N LYS A 54 0.56 2.87 -19.01
CA LYS A 54 -0.06 1.61 -19.44
C LYS A 54 -1.60 1.64 -19.41
N LEU A 55 -2.22 2.70 -18.89
CA LEU A 55 -3.67 2.79 -18.79
C LEU A 55 -4.26 3.11 -20.18
N SER A 56 -4.97 2.14 -20.78
CA SER A 56 -5.65 2.36 -22.06
C SER A 56 -6.89 3.22 -21.87
N ARG A 57 -7.22 4.06 -22.87
CA ARG A 57 -8.42 4.92 -22.83
C ARG A 57 -9.70 4.07 -22.75
N GLU A 58 -9.67 2.91 -23.40
CA GLU A 58 -10.76 1.95 -23.45
C GLU A 58 -11.04 1.36 -22.05
N ALA A 59 -10.01 1.07 -21.26
CA ALA A 59 -10.16 0.57 -19.89
C ALA A 59 -10.80 1.61 -18.97
N ILE A 60 -10.47 2.90 -19.15
CA ILE A 60 -11.09 4.00 -18.38
C ILE A 60 -12.59 4.08 -18.69
N VAL A 61 -12.96 4.01 -19.97
CA VAL A 61 -14.37 4.09 -20.38
C VAL A 61 -15.16 2.87 -19.93
N ALA A 62 -14.59 1.67 -20.05
CA ALA A 62 -15.21 0.44 -19.56
C ALA A 62 -15.40 0.46 -18.03
N GLY A 63 -14.40 0.95 -17.27
CA GLY A 63 -14.47 1.08 -15.82
C GLY A 63 -15.58 2.02 -15.34
N MET A 64 -15.85 3.11 -16.09
CA MET A 64 -16.97 4.02 -15.79
C MET A 64 -18.35 3.38 -15.97
N SER A 65 -18.46 2.28 -16.72
CA SER A 65 -19.73 1.58 -16.94
C SER A 65 -20.28 0.95 -15.66
N HIS A 66 -19.41 0.53 -14.74
CA HIS A 66 -19.78 -0.13 -13.48
C HIS A 66 -19.86 0.83 -12.28
N TRP A 67 -20.62 1.93 -12.43
CA TRP A 67 -20.72 3.00 -11.44
C TRP A 67 -21.12 2.55 -10.01
N LYS A 68 -21.96 1.51 -9.87
CA LYS A 68 -22.31 0.95 -8.55
C LYS A 68 -21.11 0.33 -7.84
N LEU A 69 -20.26 -0.39 -8.58
CA LEU A 69 -19.03 -0.98 -8.03
C LEU A 69 -18.05 0.14 -7.64
N HIS A 70 -17.93 1.17 -8.50
CA HIS A 70 -17.05 2.30 -8.23
C HIS A 70 -17.47 3.05 -6.96
N LEU A 71 -18.77 3.31 -6.77
CA LEU A 71 -19.30 3.92 -5.54
C LEU A 71 -19.03 3.06 -4.31
N LEU A 72 -19.23 1.73 -4.40
CA LEU A 72 -18.94 0.83 -3.27
C LEU A 72 -17.46 0.87 -2.88
N VAL A 73 -16.56 0.79 -3.86
CA VAL A 73 -15.11 0.87 -3.63
C VAL A 73 -14.71 2.23 -3.08
N PHE A 74 -15.27 3.32 -3.62
CA PHE A 74 -15.02 4.68 -3.16
C PHE A 74 -15.46 4.88 -1.71
N LEU A 75 -16.70 4.51 -1.36
CA LEU A 75 -17.21 4.61 0.01
C LEU A 75 -16.44 3.71 0.96
N SER A 76 -16.07 2.50 0.55
CA SER A 76 -15.27 1.61 1.39
C SER A 76 -13.89 2.21 1.68
N THR A 77 -13.24 2.80 0.66
CA THR A 77 -11.87 3.33 0.79
C THR A 77 -11.85 4.66 1.54
N PHE A 78 -12.76 5.58 1.23
CA PHE A 78 -12.71 6.96 1.73
C PHE A 78 -13.72 7.28 2.83
N ALA A 79 -14.65 6.38 3.16
CA ALA A 79 -15.54 6.54 4.30
C ALA A 79 -15.36 5.42 5.32
N LEU A 80 -15.54 4.15 4.91
CA LEU A 80 -15.52 3.02 5.85
C LEU A 80 -14.16 2.88 6.57
N PHE A 81 -13.04 2.81 5.84
CA PHE A 81 -11.72 2.66 6.47
C PHE A 81 -11.31 3.87 7.33
N PRO A 82 -11.47 5.13 6.89
CA PRO A 82 -11.22 6.28 7.77
C PRO A 82 -12.08 6.28 9.02
N LEU A 83 -13.37 5.92 8.94
CA LEU A 83 -14.25 5.83 10.11
C LEU A 83 -13.81 4.73 11.07
N LEU A 84 -13.38 3.57 10.54
CA LEU A 84 -12.78 2.51 11.36
C LEU A 84 -11.47 2.99 12.00
N GLY A 85 -10.61 3.68 11.25
CA GLY A 85 -9.39 4.29 11.76
C GLY A 85 -9.66 5.28 12.90
N LEU A 86 -10.68 6.13 12.78
CA LEU A 86 -11.12 7.02 13.87
C LEU A 86 -11.62 6.25 15.08
N ALA A 87 -12.37 5.15 14.88
CA ALA A 87 -12.81 4.28 15.95
C ALA A 87 -11.62 3.57 16.67
N MET A 88 -10.47 3.42 16.03
CA MET A 88 -9.26 2.90 16.70
C MET A 88 -8.71 3.84 17.78
N ASN A 89 -9.19 5.08 17.89
CA ASN A 89 -8.85 5.98 18.99
C ASN A 89 -9.16 5.37 20.37
N LEU A 90 -10.22 4.54 20.46
CA LEU A 90 -10.58 3.79 21.67
C LEU A 90 -9.46 2.87 22.19
N LEU A 91 -8.49 2.54 21.34
CA LEU A 91 -7.35 1.68 21.68
C LEU A 91 -6.14 2.49 22.20
N VAL A 92 -6.23 3.83 22.21
CA VAL A 92 -5.17 4.75 22.68
C VAL A 92 -5.51 5.27 24.08
N PRO A 93 -4.56 5.32 25.02
CA PRO A 93 -3.16 4.91 24.91
C PRO A 93 -2.91 3.43 25.22
N GLY A 94 -3.95 2.63 25.47
CA GLY A 94 -3.83 1.29 26.03
C GLY A 94 -3.05 0.30 25.16
N ILE A 95 -3.54 0.02 23.95
CA ILE A 95 -2.93 -0.94 23.02
C ILE A 95 -1.99 -0.22 22.03
N MET A 96 -2.25 1.06 21.72
CA MET A 96 -1.46 1.84 20.78
C MET A 96 -1.04 3.19 21.35
N THR A 97 0.18 3.61 21.01
CA THR A 97 0.66 4.97 21.28
C THR A 97 0.01 5.97 20.31
N PRO A 98 -0.07 7.27 20.66
CA PRO A 98 -0.59 8.29 19.76
C PRO A 98 0.13 8.35 18.40
N THR A 99 1.44 8.11 18.38
CA THR A 99 2.25 8.10 17.14
C THR A 99 1.89 6.92 16.24
N VAL A 100 1.68 5.73 16.81
CA VAL A 100 1.25 4.55 16.05
C VAL A 100 -0.18 4.73 15.52
N TYR A 101 -1.07 5.31 16.33
CA TYR A 101 -2.42 5.66 15.90
C TYR A 101 -2.46 6.59 14.69
N LEU A 102 -1.61 7.63 14.66
CA LEU A 102 -1.48 8.51 13.50
C LEU A 102 -1.02 7.75 12.25
N GLY A 103 -0.11 6.78 12.40
CA GLY A 103 0.29 5.90 11.31
C GLY A 103 -0.88 5.07 10.75
N PHE A 104 -1.69 4.47 11.63
CA PHE A 104 -2.90 3.74 11.21
C PHE A 104 -3.91 4.64 10.52
N LEU A 105 -4.19 5.82 11.09
CA LEU A 105 -5.08 6.79 10.45
C LEU A 105 -4.59 7.21 9.06
N TYR A 106 -3.29 7.45 8.91
CA TYR A 106 -2.69 7.76 7.62
C TYR A 106 -2.92 6.63 6.62
N LEU A 107 -2.65 5.39 7.00
CA LEU A 107 -2.90 4.21 6.16
C LEU A 107 -4.38 4.06 5.78
N CYS A 108 -5.31 4.33 6.69
CA CYS A 108 -6.75 4.29 6.43
C CYS A 108 -7.23 5.40 5.48
N ALA A 109 -6.48 6.51 5.36
CA ALA A 109 -6.82 7.62 4.47
C ALA A 109 -6.21 7.49 3.07
N LEU A 110 -5.29 6.54 2.86
CA LEU A 110 -4.66 6.32 1.56
C LEU A 110 -5.61 5.60 0.58
N PRO A 111 -5.53 5.92 -0.72
CA PRO A 111 -6.26 5.17 -1.74
C PRO A 111 -5.77 3.72 -1.83
N ALA A 112 -6.63 2.83 -2.33
CA ALA A 112 -6.27 1.45 -2.61
C ALA A 112 -5.15 1.34 -3.66
N THR A 113 -4.34 0.29 -3.58
CA THR A 113 -3.18 0.11 -4.47
C THR A 113 -3.59 -0.03 -5.93
N VAL A 114 -3.00 0.79 -6.81
CA VAL A 114 -3.25 0.78 -8.27
C VAL A 114 -3.02 -0.62 -8.87
N GLN A 115 -2.03 -1.35 -8.36
CA GLN A 115 -1.63 -2.66 -8.87
C GLN A 115 -2.67 -3.75 -8.60
N SER A 116 -3.39 -3.71 -7.47
CA SER A 116 -4.49 -4.65 -7.21
C SER A 116 -5.74 -4.26 -8.00
N ALA A 117 -5.99 -2.96 -8.20
CA ALA A 117 -7.13 -2.50 -8.98
C ALA A 117 -7.03 -2.92 -10.46
N ILE A 118 -5.85 -2.80 -11.08
CA ILE A 118 -5.65 -3.17 -12.50
C ILE A 118 -5.52 -4.68 -12.70
N ALA A 119 -4.97 -5.44 -11.74
CA ALA A 119 -4.79 -6.89 -11.91
C ALA A 119 -6.09 -7.69 -11.70
N PHE A 120 -7.09 -7.13 -11.02
CA PHE A 120 -8.36 -7.80 -10.70
C PHE A 120 -9.60 -7.16 -11.35
N THR A 121 -9.43 -6.19 -12.27
CA THR A 121 -10.48 -5.73 -13.21
C THR A 121 -10.05 -5.98 -14.64
#